data_AF-A0A661FGC0-F1
#
_entry.id   AF-A0A661FGC0-F1
#
_cell.length_a   1.000
_cell.length_b   1.000
_cell.length_c   1.000
_cell.angle_alpha   90.00
_cell.angle_beta   90.00
_cell.angle_gamma   90.00
#
_symmetry.space_group_name_H-M   'P 1'
#
loop_
_entity.id
_entity.type
_entity.pdbx_description
1 polymer ?
#
loop_
_entity_poly.entity_id
_entity_poly.type
_entity_poly.pdbx_seq_one_letter_code
_entity_poly.pdbx_strand_id
1 'polypeptide(L)'
;MRSRLVTNLILLAVIVVLVMATLTELKPEKAVPTAITQLDTQTVSSIELTRRGKPPLRFAKQQEEWVMLSPENGKANQEKVKNLLTISQINSSSQFPLNSEKADRFGLKEPAITLKLGGLLIMVGDIAPISQQRYLRIGETLYLVTDNFYHHLIAQPSQYLAATALKRAAD
;
A
#
# COMPACT_ATOMS: atom_id res chain seq x y z
N MET A 1 19.45 16.40 58.56
CA MET A 1 18.72 16.98 57.40
C MET A 1 19.44 16.79 56.07
N ARG A 2 20.79 16.79 56.00
CA ARG A 2 21.56 16.58 54.75
C ARG A 2 21.39 15.20 54.08
N SER A 3 21.17 14.10 54.83
CA SER A 3 21.07 12.75 54.24
C SER A 3 19.85 12.56 53.34
N ARG A 4 18.68 13.10 53.73
CA ARG A 4 17.45 13.06 52.91
C ARG A 4 17.61 13.85 51.60
N LEU A 5 18.37 14.94 51.66
CA LEU A 5 18.68 15.79 50.51
C LEU A 5 19.58 15.06 49.50
N VAL A 6 20.60 14.34 50.00
CA VAL A 6 21.48 13.51 49.15
C VAL A 6 20.71 12.36 48.51
N THR A 7 19.85 11.67 49.25
CA THR A 7 19.01 10.59 48.69
C THR A 7 18.08 11.11 47.59
N ASN A 8 17.45 12.27 47.80
CA ASN A 8 16.56 12.87 46.80
C ASN A 8 17.33 13.33 45.55
N LEU A 9 18.56 13.83 45.70
CA LEU A 9 19.41 14.21 44.58
C LEU A 9 19.86 13.01 43.76
N ILE A 10 20.19 11.89 44.41
CA ILE A 10 20.52 10.63 43.72
C ILE A 10 19.30 10.10 42.97
N LEU A 11 18.12 10.10 43.58
CA LEU A 11 16.86 9.73 42.93
C LEU A 11 16.56 10.60 41.71
N LEU A 12 16.75 11.92 41.82
CA LEU A 12 16.57 12.84 40.71
C LEU A 12 17.53 12.54 39.56
N ALA A 13 18.81 12.28 39.87
CA ALA A 13 19.81 11.92 38.87
C ALA A 13 19.44 10.63 38.13
N VAL A 14 18.98 9.60 38.86
CA VAL A 14 18.51 8.34 38.26
C VAL A 14 17.31 8.57 37.34
N ILE A 15 16.33 9.37 37.76
CA ILE A 15 15.17 9.71 36.91
C ILE A 15 15.62 10.45 35.64
N VAL A 16 16.53 11.41 35.75
CA VAL A 16 17.05 12.16 34.59
C VAL A 16 17.79 11.22 33.63
N VAL A 17 18.58 10.27 34.14
CA VAL A 17 19.27 9.26 33.32
C VAL A 17 18.27 8.32 32.64
N LEU A 18 17.24 7.86 33.35
CA LEU A 18 16.19 7.02 32.77
C LEU A 18 15.39 7.77 31.69
N VAL A 19 15.04 9.03 31.94
CA VAL A 19 14.37 9.88 30.94
C VAL A 19 15.29 10.09 29.72
N MET A 20 16.56 10.43 29.93
CA MET A 20 17.53 10.54 28.82
C MET A 20 17.68 9.24 28.04
N ALA A 21 17.69 8.08 28.71
CA ALA A 21 17.78 6.77 28.07
C ALA A 21 16.54 6.46 27.23
N THR A 22 15.35 6.91 27.62
CA THR A 22 14.16 6.76 26.78
C THR A 22 14.17 7.71 25.57
N LEU A 23 14.86 8.85 25.64
CA LEU A 23 14.92 9.84 24.55
C LEU A 23 15.86 9.44 23.41
N THR A 24 16.79 8.49 23.62
CA THR A 24 17.72 8.05 22.58
C THR A 24 17.08 7.13 21.54
N GLU A 25 15.96 6.48 21.87
CA GLU A 25 15.17 5.64 20.96
C GLU A 25 14.21 6.45 20.06
N LEU A 26 13.96 7.73 20.36
CA LEU A 26 13.13 8.62 19.55
C LEU A 26 13.93 9.37 18.47
N LYS A 27 14.83 8.68 17.77
CA LYS A 27 15.25 9.16 16.46
C LYS A 27 14.24 8.59 15.46
N PRO A 28 13.26 9.37 14.98
CA PRO A 28 12.58 9.00 13.75
C PRO A 28 13.68 8.93 12.70
N GLU A 29 14.07 7.71 12.35
CA GLU A 29 14.91 7.46 11.19
C GLU A 29 14.26 8.23 10.06
N LYS A 30 14.96 9.26 9.55
CA LYS A 30 14.41 10.13 8.52
C LYS A 30 14.00 9.22 7.39
N ALA A 31 12.69 9.05 7.26
CA ALA A 31 11.98 8.28 6.28
C ALA A 31 12.43 8.73 4.88
N VAL A 32 13.48 8.13 4.34
CA VAL A 32 13.92 8.40 2.97
C VAL A 32 12.87 7.77 2.06
N PRO A 33 12.21 8.56 1.19
CA PRO A 33 11.22 8.01 0.27
C PRO A 33 11.84 6.87 -0.54
N THR A 34 11.33 5.66 -0.33
CA THR A 34 11.88 4.45 -0.95
C THR A 34 10.81 3.81 -1.82
N ALA A 35 11.14 3.52 -3.07
CA ALA A 35 10.24 2.87 -4.01
C ALA A 35 9.79 1.51 -3.45
N ILE A 36 8.48 1.23 -3.54
CA ILE A 36 7.92 -0.02 -3.00
C ILE A 36 8.33 -1.26 -3.81
N THR A 37 8.79 -1.07 -5.05
CA THR A 37 9.30 -2.13 -5.93
C THR A 37 10.18 -1.54 -7.03
N GLN A 38 10.94 -2.39 -7.72
CA GLN A 38 11.71 -2.04 -8.92
C GLN A 38 11.02 -2.53 -10.22
N LEU A 39 9.73 -2.89 -10.14
CA LEU A 39 8.97 -3.38 -11.28
C LEU A 39 8.96 -2.36 -12.44
N ASP A 40 9.44 -2.78 -13.61
CA ASP A 40 9.24 -2.03 -14.84
C ASP A 40 7.82 -2.26 -15.37
N THR A 41 7.00 -1.21 -15.39
CA THR A 41 5.61 -1.27 -15.83
C THR A 41 5.46 -1.65 -17.31
N GLN A 42 6.50 -1.46 -18.14
CA GLN A 42 6.46 -1.83 -19.55
C GLN A 42 6.50 -3.35 -19.76
N THR A 43 7.09 -4.09 -18.82
CA THR A 43 7.18 -5.56 -18.85
C THR A 43 5.89 -6.25 -18.39
N VAL A 44 4.96 -5.50 -17.79
CA VAL A 44 3.71 -6.04 -17.26
C VAL A 44 2.75 -6.34 -18.41
N SER A 45 2.36 -7.60 -18.55
CA SER A 45 1.42 -8.07 -19.57
C SER A 45 0.05 -8.45 -19.00
N SER A 46 -0.08 -8.57 -17.68
CA SER A 46 -1.33 -8.93 -17.00
C SER A 46 -1.53 -8.15 -15.70
N ILE A 47 -2.79 -7.82 -15.43
CA ILE A 47 -3.21 -7.13 -14.20
C ILE A 47 -4.44 -7.84 -13.66
N GLU A 48 -4.44 -8.14 -12.37
CA GLU A 48 -5.60 -8.66 -11.66
C GLU A 48 -5.86 -7.81 -10.42
N LEU A 49 -7.04 -7.20 -10.36
CA LEU A 49 -7.52 -6.40 -9.24
C LEU A 49 -8.66 -7.17 -8.57
N THR A 50 -8.42 -7.64 -7.35
CA THR A 50 -9.41 -8.35 -6.55
C THR A 50 -9.90 -7.45 -5.43
N ARG A 51 -11.21 -7.44 -5.21
CA ARG A 51 -11.87 -6.67 -4.15
C ARG A 51 -12.83 -7.58 -3.42
N ARG A 52 -12.81 -7.58 -2.09
CA ARG A 52 -13.70 -8.40 -1.28
C ARG A 52 -15.16 -8.15 -1.67
N GLY A 53 -15.89 -9.23 -1.93
CA GLY A 53 -17.31 -9.19 -2.28
C GLY A 53 -17.60 -8.65 -3.70
N LYS A 54 -16.60 -8.47 -4.57
CA LYS A 54 -16.80 -8.08 -5.97
C LYS A 54 -16.10 -9.05 -6.93
N PRO A 55 -16.60 -9.19 -8.18
CA PRO A 55 -15.88 -9.92 -9.21
C PRO A 55 -14.48 -9.33 -9.45
N PRO A 56 -13.46 -10.17 -9.70
CA PRO A 56 -12.12 -9.70 -10.02
C PRO A 56 -12.10 -9.03 -11.39
N LEU A 57 -11.33 -7.94 -11.49
CA LEU A 57 -11.03 -7.31 -12.76
C LEU A 57 -9.74 -7.88 -13.29
N ARG A 58 -9.78 -8.41 -14.50
CA ARG A 58 -8.61 -9.00 -15.16
C ARG A 58 -8.35 -8.25 -16.44
N PHE A 59 -7.09 -7.88 -16.65
CA PHE A 59 -6.64 -7.21 -17.86
C PHE A 59 -5.45 -7.95 -18.45
N ALA A 60 -5.37 -7.96 -19.78
CA ALA A 60 -4.21 -8.45 -20.52
C ALA A 60 -3.81 -7.44 -21.58
N LYS A 61 -2.50 -7.32 -21.81
CA LYS A 61 -1.94 -6.51 -22.89
C LYS A 61 -1.95 -7.32 -24.18
N GLN A 62 -2.69 -6.86 -25.19
CA GLN A 62 -2.81 -7.48 -26.51
C GLN A 62 -2.49 -6.42 -27.58
N GLN A 63 -1.52 -6.71 -28.45
CA GLN A 63 -1.12 -5.77 -29.53
C GLN A 63 -0.87 -4.34 -29.00
N GLU A 64 -0.13 -4.24 -27.89
CA GLU A 64 0.19 -3.00 -27.16
C GLU A 64 -0.97 -2.30 -26.43
N GLU A 65 -2.21 -2.73 -26.61
CA GLU A 65 -3.37 -2.17 -25.92
C GLU A 65 -3.83 -3.06 -24.76
N TRP A 66 -4.29 -2.44 -23.68
CA TRP A 66 -4.93 -3.17 -22.59
C TRP A 66 -6.37 -3.55 -22.94
N VAL A 67 -6.71 -4.82 -22.71
CA VAL A 67 -8.04 -5.39 -22.87
C VAL A 67 -8.50 -5.90 -21.50
N MET A 68 -9.73 -5.59 -21.11
CA MET A 68 -10.37 -6.22 -19.96
C MET A 68 -10.90 -7.59 -20.38
N LEU A 69 -10.59 -8.61 -19.59
CA LEU A 69 -11.06 -9.99 -19.77
C LEU A 69 -12.19 -10.36 -18.80
N SER A 70 -12.30 -9.65 -17.69
CA SER A 70 -13.31 -9.86 -16.63
C SER A 70 -13.55 -8.54 -15.89
N PRO A 71 -14.79 -8.25 -15.44
CA PRO A 71 -16.00 -9.10 -15.59
C PRO A 71 -16.58 -9.11 -17.01
N GLU A 72 -16.26 -8.11 -17.81
CA GLU A 72 -16.72 -7.96 -19.18
C GLU A 72 -15.52 -7.96 -20.11
N ASN A 73 -15.67 -8.56 -21.29
CA ASN A 73 -14.62 -8.55 -22.30
C ASN A 73 -14.73 -7.29 -23.15
N GLY A 74 -13.65 -6.50 -23.24
CA GLY A 74 -13.63 -5.33 -24.09
C GLY A 74 -12.35 -4.52 -23.99
N LYS A 75 -12.19 -3.58 -24.93
CA LYS A 75 -11.07 -2.64 -24.92
C LYS A 75 -11.08 -1.86 -23.60
N ALA A 76 -9.96 -1.89 -22.87
CA ALA A 76 -9.87 -1.20 -21.61
C ALA A 76 -9.62 0.31 -21.82
N ASN A 77 -10.01 1.10 -20.83
CA ASN A 77 -9.59 2.47 -20.70
C ASN A 77 -8.10 2.50 -20.33
N GLN A 78 -7.26 2.88 -21.30
CA GLN A 78 -5.81 2.85 -21.17
C GLN A 78 -5.29 3.74 -20.04
N GLU A 79 -5.93 4.89 -19.80
CA GLU A 79 -5.55 5.80 -18.72
C GLU A 79 -5.85 5.20 -17.34
N LYS A 80 -7.02 4.57 -17.19
CA LYS A 80 -7.38 3.90 -15.93
C LYS A 80 -6.47 2.73 -15.63
N VAL A 81 -6.10 1.94 -16.65
CA VAL A 81 -5.15 0.84 -16.47
C VAL A 81 -3.75 1.38 -16.15
N LYS A 82 -3.31 2.46 -16.80
CA LYS A 82 -2.05 3.13 -16.46
C LYS A 82 -2.02 3.59 -14.99
N ASN A 83 -3.13 4.12 -14.47
CA ASN A 83 -3.21 4.51 -13.05
C ASN A 83 -3.12 3.32 -12.08
N LEU A 84 -3.46 2.10 -12.51
CA LEU A 84 -3.18 0.90 -11.70
C LEU A 84 -1.70 0.54 -11.73
N LEU A 85 -1.04 0.67 -12.89
CA LEU A 85 0.39 0.42 -13.03
C LEU A 85 1.25 1.41 -12.22
N THR A 86 0.84 2.68 -12.13
CA THR A 86 1.59 3.70 -11.37
C THR A 86 1.60 3.42 -9.86
N ILE A 87 0.71 2.56 -9.35
CA ILE A 87 0.73 2.13 -7.93
C ILE A 87 2.04 1.44 -7.60
N SER A 88 2.64 0.69 -8.54
CA SER A 88 3.94 0.06 -8.33
C SER A 88 5.10 1.06 -8.27
N GLN A 89 4.88 2.31 -8.66
CA GLN A 89 5.90 3.37 -8.70
C GLN A 89 5.80 4.31 -7.49
N ILE A 90 4.95 3.99 -6.52
CA ILE A 90 4.79 4.80 -5.31
C ILE A 90 6.06 4.69 -4.45
N ASN A 91 6.45 5.82 -3.88
CA ASN A 91 7.46 5.86 -2.83
C ASN A 91 6.78 5.73 -1.46
N SER A 92 7.25 4.79 -0.66
CA SER A 92 6.90 4.68 0.75
C SER A 92 7.62 5.74 1.57
N SER A 93 6.98 6.25 2.61
CA SER A 93 7.67 7.01 3.65
C SER A 93 8.50 6.06 4.51
N SER A 94 7.99 4.86 4.79
CA SER A 94 8.67 3.91 5.68
C SER A 94 8.37 2.48 5.26
N GLN A 95 9.31 1.60 5.54
CA GLN A 95 9.18 0.17 5.32
C GLN A 95 9.61 -0.61 6.57
N PHE A 96 8.93 -1.72 6.84
CA PHE A 96 9.17 -2.55 8.00
C PHE A 96 9.06 -4.03 7.61
N PRO A 97 9.86 -4.94 8.20
CA PRO A 97 9.60 -6.37 8.07
C PRO A 97 8.25 -6.71 8.70
N LEU A 98 7.44 -7.49 7.99
CA LEU A 98 6.11 -7.90 8.41
C LEU A 98 6.11 -9.39 8.74
N ASN A 99 5.96 -9.70 10.03
CA ASN A 99 5.59 -11.04 10.46
C ASN A 99 4.08 -11.28 10.18
N SER A 100 3.76 -12.41 9.56
CA SER A 100 2.40 -12.87 9.26
C SER A 100 1.43 -12.80 10.47
N GLU A 101 1.90 -13.03 11.69
CA GLU A 101 1.09 -12.91 12.91
C GLU A 101 0.60 -11.48 13.18
N LYS A 102 1.37 -10.47 12.75
CA LYS A 102 1.03 -9.05 12.90
C LYS A 102 0.19 -8.53 11.73
N ALA A 103 0.02 -9.29 10.64
CA ALA A 103 -0.68 -8.83 9.46
C ALA A 103 -2.14 -8.45 9.73
N ASP A 104 -2.79 -9.12 10.69
CA ASP A 104 -4.16 -8.82 11.08
C ASP A 104 -4.33 -7.39 11.61
N ARG A 105 -3.33 -6.90 12.37
CA ARG A 105 -3.32 -5.54 12.96
C ARG A 105 -3.26 -4.42 11.92
N PHE A 106 -2.94 -4.76 10.67
CA PHE A 106 -2.80 -3.82 9.56
C PHE A 106 -3.86 -4.04 8.48
N GLY A 107 -4.84 -4.91 8.70
CA GLY A 107 -5.85 -5.27 7.70
C GLY A 107 -5.28 -6.10 6.54
N LEU A 108 -4.17 -6.83 6.77
CA LEU A 108 -3.39 -7.53 5.74
C LEU A 108 -3.45 -9.06 5.83
N LYS A 109 -4.12 -9.63 6.84
CA LYS A 109 -4.34 -11.09 6.94
C LYS A 109 -5.33 -11.55 5.87
N GLU A 110 -6.45 -10.88 5.80
CA GLU A 110 -7.38 -10.93 4.67
C GLU A 110 -7.49 -9.49 4.17
N PRO A 111 -6.75 -9.09 3.12
CA PRO A 111 -6.85 -7.75 2.59
C PRO A 111 -8.19 -7.55 1.86
N ALA A 112 -8.77 -6.35 1.98
CA ALA A 112 -9.99 -6.02 1.25
C ALA A 112 -9.74 -5.84 -0.25
N ILE A 113 -8.51 -5.45 -0.62
CA ILE A 113 -8.09 -5.25 -2.00
C ILE A 113 -6.70 -5.86 -2.21
N THR A 114 -6.55 -6.60 -3.32
CA THR A 114 -5.24 -7.04 -3.81
C THR A 114 -5.08 -6.61 -5.26
N LEU A 115 -3.87 -6.17 -5.60
CA LEU A 115 -3.48 -5.82 -6.95
C LEU A 115 -2.29 -6.69 -7.35
N LYS A 116 -2.48 -7.48 -8.39
CA LYS A 116 -1.42 -8.31 -8.98
C LYS A 116 -1.01 -7.70 -10.32
N LEU A 117 0.26 -7.36 -10.46
CA LEU A 117 0.87 -6.81 -11.67
C LEU A 117 1.89 -7.81 -12.19
N GLY A 118 1.50 -8.64 -13.16
CA GLY A 118 2.30 -9.78 -13.58
C GLY A 118 2.57 -10.73 -12.40
N GLY A 119 3.84 -10.79 -11.98
CA GLY A 119 4.29 -11.57 -10.81
C GLY A 119 4.24 -10.85 -9.46
N LEU A 120 4.11 -9.52 -9.46
CA LEU A 120 4.12 -8.72 -8.24
C LEU A 120 2.73 -8.70 -7.60
N LEU A 121 2.62 -9.14 -6.34
CA LEU A 121 1.39 -9.04 -5.56
C LEU A 121 1.51 -7.91 -4.53
N ILE A 122 0.62 -6.93 -4.64
CA ILE A 122 0.46 -5.82 -3.70
C ILE A 122 -0.83 -6.06 -2.91
N MET A 123 -0.71 -6.26 -1.61
CA MET A 123 -1.85 -6.36 -0.69
C MET A 123 -2.08 -4.99 -0.05
N VAL A 124 -3.34 -4.55 -0.04
CA VAL A 124 -3.73 -3.23 0.44
C VAL A 124 -4.43 -3.38 1.79
N GLY A 125 -3.85 -2.78 2.82
CA GLY A 125 -4.33 -2.81 4.19
C GLY A 125 -5.04 -1.53 4.61
N ASP A 126 -5.17 -1.36 5.92
CA ASP A 126 -5.87 -0.24 6.55
C ASP A 126 -5.06 1.06 6.53
N ILE A 127 -5.69 2.14 6.96
CA ILE A 127 -5.05 3.45 7.17
C ILE A 127 -4.53 3.50 8.62
N ALA A 128 -3.26 3.86 8.79
CA ALA A 128 -2.66 4.14 10.08
C ALA A 128 -3.40 5.31 10.76
N PRO A 129 -3.96 5.14 11.97
CA PRO A 129 -4.82 6.15 12.59
C PRO A 129 -4.15 7.51 12.81
N ILE A 130 -2.84 7.49 13.09
CA ILE A 130 -2.07 8.70 13.44
C ILE A 130 -1.53 9.40 12.20
N SER A 131 -0.83 8.68 11.32
CA SER A 131 -0.18 9.29 10.15
C SER A 131 -1.11 9.47 8.96
N GLN A 132 -2.31 8.88 8.97
CA GLN A 132 -3.24 8.85 7.84
C GLN A 132 -2.63 8.25 6.56
N GLN A 133 -1.63 7.39 6.72
CA GLN A 133 -0.98 6.67 5.63
C GLN A 133 -1.52 5.25 5.53
N ARG A 134 -1.58 4.71 4.32
CA ARG A 134 -2.06 3.35 4.08
C ARG A 134 -0.94 2.33 4.19
N TYR A 135 -1.26 1.19 4.79
CA TYR A 135 -0.41 0.01 4.79
C TYR A 135 -0.49 -0.72 3.45
N LEU A 136 0.66 -1.01 2.85
CA LEU A 136 0.81 -1.93 1.74
C LEU A 136 1.72 -3.08 2.14
N ARG A 137 1.47 -4.29 1.61
CA ARG A 137 2.38 -5.43 1.76
C ARG A 137 2.79 -5.97 0.41
N ILE A 138 4.09 -6.19 0.27
CA ILE A 138 4.70 -6.90 -0.86
C ILE A 138 5.64 -7.93 -0.26
N GLY A 139 5.35 -9.23 -0.48
CA GLY A 139 6.10 -10.32 0.16
C GLY A 139 6.02 -10.25 1.69
N GLU A 140 7.19 -10.11 2.33
CA GLU A 140 7.34 -10.00 3.78
C GLU A 140 7.61 -8.56 4.25
N THR A 141 7.43 -7.57 3.38
CA THR A 141 7.67 -6.16 3.71
C THR A 141 6.36 -5.40 3.78
N LEU A 142 6.18 -4.65 4.88
CA LEU A 142 5.13 -3.66 5.09
C LEU A 142 5.66 -2.29 4.64
N TYR A 143 4.89 -1.58 3.84
CA TYR A 143 5.18 -0.23 3.39
C TYR A 143 4.09 0.71 3.89
N LEU A 144 4.50 1.92 4.25
CA LEU A 144 3.62 3.01 4.65
C LEU A 144 3.62 4.07 3.54
N VAL A 145 2.46 4.32 2.93
CA VAL A 145 2.33 5.18 1.74
C VAL A 145 1.19 6.18 1.88
N THR A 146 1.26 7.29 1.15
CA THR A 146 0.14 8.24 1.05
C THR A 146 -1.03 7.63 0.29
N ASP A 147 -2.26 7.83 0.77
CA ASP A 147 -3.46 7.15 0.26
C ASP A 147 -4.11 7.76 -1.00
N ASN A 148 -3.32 8.42 -1.84
CA ASN A 148 -3.84 9.13 -3.02
C ASN A 148 -4.25 8.19 -4.16
N PHE A 149 -3.88 6.91 -4.12
CA PHE A 149 -4.14 5.93 -5.18
C PHE A 149 -5.40 5.10 -4.96
N TYR A 150 -5.96 5.06 -3.75
CA TYR A 150 -7.04 4.12 -3.41
C TYR A 150 -8.30 4.29 -4.26
N HIS A 151 -8.60 5.53 -4.67
CA HIS A 151 -9.73 5.83 -5.56
C HIS A 151 -9.60 5.14 -6.93
N HIS A 152 -8.38 4.85 -7.40
CA HIS A 152 -8.14 4.07 -8.62
C HIS A 152 -8.39 2.58 -8.42
N LEU A 153 -8.42 2.06 -7.18
CA LEU A 153 -8.66 0.65 -6.90
C LEU A 153 -10.15 0.36 -6.72
N ILE A 154 -10.95 1.33 -6.30
CA ILE A 154 -12.38 1.15 -6.01
C ILE A 154 -13.32 1.61 -7.13
N ALA A 155 -12.77 2.08 -8.27
CA ALA A 155 -13.56 2.50 -9.41
C ALA A 155 -14.47 1.36 -9.94
N GLN A 156 -15.61 1.74 -10.53
CA GLN A 156 -16.58 0.80 -11.05
C GLN A 156 -16.00 0.05 -12.27
N PRO A 157 -16.33 -1.24 -12.47
CA PRO A 157 -15.82 -2.01 -13.62
C PRO A 157 -16.02 -1.30 -14.97
N SER A 158 -17.20 -0.71 -15.21
CA SER A 158 -17.51 0.02 -16.44
C SER A 158 -16.59 1.22 -16.71
N GLN A 159 -16.02 1.85 -15.67
CA GLN A 159 -15.08 2.97 -15.85
C GLN A 159 -13.72 2.51 -16.42
N TYR A 160 -13.40 1.22 -16.33
CA TYR A 160 -12.19 0.65 -16.92
C TYR A 160 -12.41 0.13 -18.34
N LEU A 161 -13.63 0.20 -18.89
CA LEU A 161 -13.88 -0.03 -20.31
C LEU A 161 -13.74 1.28 -21.07
N ALA A 162 -13.28 1.20 -22.31
CA ALA A 162 -13.24 2.35 -23.21
C ALA A 162 -14.67 2.82 -23.51
N ALA A 163 -14.91 4.13 -23.61
CA ALA A 163 -16.24 4.70 -23.85
C ALA A 163 -16.92 4.15 -25.12
N THR A 164 -16.14 3.75 -26.13
CA THR A 164 -16.63 3.15 -27.37
C THR A 164 -17.18 1.73 -27.17
N ALA A 165 -16.74 1.00 -26.14
CA ALA A 165 -17.19 -0.38 -25.87
C ALA A 165 -18.63 -0.44 -25.36
N LEU A 166 -19.10 0.61 -24.66
CA LEU A 166 -20.46 0.67 -24.10
C LEU A 166 -21.53 0.84 -25.18
N LYS A 167 -21.22 1.44 -26.33
CA LYS A 167 -22.19 1.62 -27.42
C LYS A 167 -22.51 0.33 -28.18
N ARG A 168 -21.60 -0.64 -28.21
CA ARG A 168 -21.74 -1.85 -29.05
C ARG A 168 -22.48 -3.01 -28.37
N ALA A 169 -22.77 -2.90 -27.08
CA ALA A 169 -23.50 -3.90 -26.31
C ALA A 169 -25.01 -3.56 -26.17
N ALA A 170 -25.45 -2.43 -26.73
CA ALA A 170 -26.83 -1.95 -26.67
C ALA A 170 -27.57 -2.02 -28.03
N ASP A 171 -26.92 -2.59 -29.06
CA ASP A 171 -27.46 -2.88 -30.39
C ASP A 171 -27.53 -4.40 -30.58
#